data_AF-A0A4P2VB34-F1
#
_entry.id   AF-A0A4P2VB34-F1
#
_cell.length_a   1.000
_cell.length_b   1.000
_cell.length_c   1.000
_cell.angle_alpha   90.00
_cell.angle_beta   90.00
_cell.angle_gamma   90.00
#
_symmetry.space_group_name_H-M   'P 1'
#
loop_
_entity.id
_entity.type
_entity.pdbx_description
1 polymer ?
#
loop_
_entity_poly.entity_id
_entity_poly.type
_entity_poly.pdbx_seq_one_letter_code
_entity_poly.pdbx_strand_id
1 'polypeptide(L)'
;MGRDNESGGARAHSLNAHLSEDLVKEYGIRSVRVRTGDVVKVLRGSYRGVEGKVIKVYLDEGRVAVEGLTRQNSRGENSPVRIHASKVLVTRLNLDDKVRREALEAIKSRKTGKIEGKVEGEVNG
;
A
#
# COMPACT_ATOMS: atom_id res chain seq x y z
N MET A 1 -15.96 -2.38 -22.67
CA MET A 1 -14.95 -2.22 -21.60
C MET A 1 -15.21 -3.26 -20.50
N GLY A 2 -15.05 -4.55 -20.81
CA GLY A 2 -15.07 -5.63 -19.82
C GLY A 2 -13.65 -6.16 -19.69
N ARG A 3 -13.05 -6.06 -18.50
CA ARG A 3 -11.81 -6.80 -18.19
C ARG A 3 -12.22 -8.11 -17.54
N ASP A 4 -13.00 -8.89 -18.26
CA ASP A 4 -13.50 -10.20 -17.85
C ASP A 4 -12.50 -11.19 -18.46
N ASN A 5 -11.67 -11.75 -17.60
CA ASN A 5 -10.51 -12.54 -17.95
C ASN A 5 -10.87 -14.03 -18.04
N GLU A 6 -11.12 -14.53 -19.24
CA GLU A 6 -11.21 -15.97 -19.54
C GLU A 6 -9.84 -16.56 -19.89
N SER A 7 -8.83 -16.41 -19.02
CA SER A 7 -7.53 -17.08 -19.24
C SER A 7 -6.91 -17.55 -17.93
N GLY A 8 -6.84 -18.88 -17.78
CA GLY A 8 -6.39 -19.64 -16.62
C GLY A 8 -4.89 -19.53 -16.31
N GLY A 9 -4.45 -18.36 -15.88
CA GLY A 9 -3.26 -18.17 -15.07
C GLY A 9 -3.64 -17.22 -13.95
N ALA A 10 -3.42 -17.60 -12.69
CA ALA A 10 -3.83 -16.83 -11.52
C ALA A 10 -3.36 -15.37 -11.64
N ARG A 11 -4.28 -14.48 -12.07
CA ARG A 11 -3.97 -13.06 -12.24
C ARG A 11 -3.89 -12.46 -10.85
N ALA A 12 -2.67 -12.28 -10.35
CA ALA A 12 -2.45 -11.54 -9.13
C ALA A 12 -2.97 -10.10 -9.32
N HIS A 13 -4.12 -9.78 -8.71
CA HIS A 13 -4.65 -8.43 -8.73
C HIS A 13 -3.64 -7.46 -8.10
N SER A 14 -3.56 -6.24 -8.63
CA SER A 14 -2.61 -5.24 -8.15
C SER A 14 -2.97 -4.77 -6.73
N LEU A 15 -2.28 -5.34 -5.73
CA LEU A 15 -2.37 -4.97 -4.31
C LEU A 15 -1.43 -3.82 -3.94
N ASN A 16 -1.21 -2.89 -4.86
CA ASN A 16 -0.36 -1.73 -4.61
C ASN A 16 -1.13 -0.64 -3.85
N ALA A 17 -0.50 -0.10 -2.82
CA ALA A 17 -0.98 1.07 -2.09
C ALA A 17 0.08 2.15 -2.07
N HIS A 18 -0.36 3.40 -1.98
CA HIS A 18 0.52 4.55 -1.86
C HIS A 18 1.12 4.60 -0.46
N LEU A 19 2.36 5.06 -0.35
CA LEU A 19 3.02 5.30 0.93
C LEU A 19 2.75 6.74 1.40
N SER A 20 2.82 6.97 2.72
CA SER A 20 2.88 8.32 3.29
C SER A 20 4.13 9.05 2.79
N GLU A 21 4.06 10.38 2.70
CA GLU A 21 5.16 11.22 2.20
C GLU A 21 6.46 11.01 2.98
N ASP A 22 6.36 10.72 4.28
CA ASP A 22 7.49 10.41 5.17
C ASP A 22 8.23 9.14 4.70
N LEU A 23 7.47 8.08 4.44
CA LEU A 23 8.00 6.80 3.97
C LEU A 23 8.52 6.91 2.52
N VAL A 24 7.89 7.74 1.69
CA VAL A 24 8.37 8.02 0.32
C VAL A 24 9.72 8.73 0.35
N LYS A 25 9.92 9.66 1.28
CA LYS A 25 11.22 10.34 1.45
C LYS A 25 12.29 9.36 1.89
N GLU A 26 11.98 8.55 2.90
CA GLU A 26 12.91 7.58 3.49
C GLU A 26 13.32 6.46 2.52
N TYR A 27 12.36 5.79 1.89
CA TYR A 27 12.60 4.62 1.04
C TYR A 27 12.70 4.96 -0.44
N GLY A 28 12.20 6.12 -0.87
CA GLY A 28 12.24 6.54 -2.28
C GLY A 28 11.23 5.91 -3.20
N ILE A 29 10.32 5.11 -2.67
CA ILE A 29 9.26 4.44 -3.42
C ILE A 29 7.93 5.13 -3.19
N ARG A 30 7.11 5.21 -4.26
CA ARG A 30 5.77 5.79 -4.19
C ARG A 30 4.69 4.80 -3.73
N SER A 31 4.92 3.50 -3.96
CA SER A 31 3.94 2.47 -3.66
C SER A 31 4.60 1.16 -3.22
N VAL A 32 3.86 0.38 -2.44
CA VAL A 32 4.28 -0.94 -1.95
C VAL A 32 3.11 -1.91 -2.01
N ARG A 33 3.40 -3.21 -2.05
CA ARG A 33 2.39 -4.24 -1.82
C ARG A 33 1.99 -4.23 -0.34
N VAL A 34 0.69 -4.09 -0.10
CA VAL A 34 0.10 -4.17 1.25
C VAL A 34 0.20 -5.58 1.79
N ARG A 35 0.59 -5.71 3.06
CA ARG A 35 0.63 -6.96 3.80
C ARG A 35 -0.24 -6.88 5.05
N THR A 36 -0.55 -8.06 5.58
CA THR A 36 -1.19 -8.18 6.89
C THR A 36 -0.33 -7.52 7.95
N GLY A 37 -0.95 -6.70 8.78
CA GLY A 37 -0.28 -5.96 9.85
C GLY A 37 0.29 -4.59 9.48
N ASP A 38 0.27 -4.19 8.20
CA ASP A 38 0.54 -2.79 7.84
C ASP A 38 -0.56 -1.87 8.42
N VAL A 39 -0.21 -0.63 8.78
CA VAL A 39 -1.20 0.38 9.18
C VAL A 39 -1.51 1.25 7.98
N VAL A 40 -2.80 1.38 7.69
CA VAL A 40 -3.30 2.08 6.51
C VAL A 40 -4.33 3.13 6.87
N LYS A 41 -4.37 4.17 6.06
CA LYS A 41 -5.36 5.26 6.09
C LYS A 41 -6.18 5.24 4.82
N VAL A 42 -7.49 5.40 4.93
CA VAL A 42 -8.36 5.46 3.77
C VAL A 42 -8.38 6.88 3.21
N LEU A 43 -8.06 7.02 1.92
CA LEU A 43 -8.04 8.33 1.24
C LEU A 43 -9.39 8.71 0.60
N ARG A 44 -10.13 7.71 0.09
CA ARG A 44 -11.33 7.93 -0.72
C ARG A 44 -12.46 6.98 -0.32
N GLY A 45 -13.70 7.45 -0.40
CA GLY A 45 -14.92 6.70 -0.09
C GLY A 45 -15.59 7.12 1.22
N SER A 46 -16.60 6.36 1.65
CA SER A 46 -17.40 6.65 2.87
C SER A 46 -16.60 6.62 4.17
N TYR A 47 -15.43 5.97 4.15
CA TYR A 47 -14.57 5.78 5.32
C TYR A 47 -13.29 6.62 5.25
N ARG A 48 -13.31 7.72 4.51
CA ARG A 48 -12.17 8.63 4.35
C ARG A 48 -11.68 9.14 5.71
N GLY A 49 -10.37 9.13 5.91
CA GLY A 49 -9.73 9.64 7.12
C GLY A 49 -9.59 8.60 8.23
N VAL A 50 -10.25 7.45 8.13
CA VAL A 50 -10.08 6.36 9.09
C VAL A 50 -8.72 5.70 8.90
N GLU A 51 -8.03 5.51 10.01
CA GLU A 51 -6.76 4.79 10.11
C GLU A 51 -6.99 3.47 10.83
N GLY A 52 -6.36 2.41 10.35
CA GLY A 52 -6.49 1.10 10.98
C GLY A 52 -5.46 0.10 10.47
N LYS A 53 -5.35 -1.01 11.17
CA LYS A 53 -4.44 -2.11 10.84
C LYS A 53 -5.06 -3.02 9.79
N VAL A 54 -4.26 -3.51 8.85
CA VAL A 54 -4.73 -4.51 7.88
C VAL A 54 -4.84 -5.87 8.56
N ILE A 55 -6.06 -6.40 8.63
CA ILE A 55 -6.36 -7.72 9.22
C ILE A 55 -6.19 -8.81 8.17
N LYS A 56 -6.72 -8.58 6.96
CA LYS A 56 -6.75 -9.58 5.91
C LYS A 56 -6.61 -8.94 4.54
N VAL A 57 -5.87 -9.61 3.67
CA VAL A 57 -5.70 -9.23 2.27
C VAL A 57 -6.38 -10.27 1.39
N TYR A 58 -7.26 -9.84 0.50
CA TYR A 58 -7.95 -10.66 -0.48
C TYR A 58 -7.22 -10.54 -1.81
N LEU A 59 -6.34 -11.52 -2.07
CA LEU A 59 -5.49 -11.60 -3.26
C LEU A 59 -6.29 -11.75 -4.56
N ASP A 60 -7.41 -12.46 -4.47
CA ASP A 60 -8.31 -12.72 -5.61
C ASP A 60 -9.01 -11.45 -6.09
N GLU A 61 -9.41 -10.57 -5.16
CA GLU A 61 -10.18 -9.37 -5.49
C GLU A 61 -9.33 -8.08 -5.51
N GLY A 62 -8.07 -8.13 -5.04
CA GLY A 62 -7.24 -6.94 -4.86
C GLY A 62 -7.71 -6.02 -3.72
N ARG A 63 -8.38 -6.58 -2.70
CA ARG A 63 -9.02 -5.83 -1.61
C ARG A 63 -8.36 -6.10 -0.26
N VAL A 64 -8.47 -5.15 0.65
CA VAL A 64 -7.96 -5.23 2.02
C VAL A 64 -9.09 -4.99 3.02
N ALA A 65 -9.09 -5.76 4.11
CA ALA A 65 -9.92 -5.51 5.28
C ALA A 65 -9.09 -4.78 6.34
N VAL A 66 -9.63 -3.67 6.82
CA VAL A 66 -8.98 -2.79 7.79
C VAL A 66 -9.75 -2.87 9.11
N GLU A 67 -9.00 -2.94 10.20
CA GLU A 67 -9.51 -2.89 11.57
C GLU A 67 -10.22 -1.55 11.84
N GLY A 68 -11.39 -1.60 12.47
CA GLY A 68 -12.24 -0.43 12.69
C GLY A 68 -13.21 -0.12 11.54
N LEU A 69 -13.03 -0.74 10.36
CA LEU A 69 -13.97 -0.61 9.24
C LEU A 69 -14.86 -1.83 9.15
N THR A 70 -15.91 -1.82 9.97
CA THR A 70 -16.97 -2.83 9.96
C THR A 70 -18.29 -2.19 9.53
N ARG A 71 -19.09 -2.95 8.79
CA ARG A 71 -20.46 -2.58 8.42
C ARG A 71 -21.40 -3.56 9.11
N GLN A 72 -22.32 -3.03 9.90
CA GLN A 72 -23.39 -3.81 10.50
C GLN A 72 -24.50 -4.03 9.47
N ASN A 73 -24.94 -5.27 9.30
CA ASN A 73 -26.10 -5.59 8.47
C ASN A 73 -27.40 -5.53 9.30
N SER A 74 -28.58 -5.55 8.66
CA SER A 74 -29.87 -5.53 9.39
C SER A 74 -30.07 -6.69 10.38
N ARG A 75 -29.28 -7.76 10.27
CA ARG A 75 -29.28 -8.91 11.19
C ARG A 75 -28.32 -8.77 12.37
N GLY A 76 -27.67 -7.61 12.52
CA GLY A 76 -26.71 -7.34 13.60
C GLY A 76 -25.30 -7.90 13.37
N GLU A 77 -25.08 -8.62 12.27
CA GLU A 77 -23.76 -9.18 11.92
C GLU A 77 -22.79 -8.09 11.44
N ASN A 78 -21.56 -8.11 11.96
CA ASN A 78 -20.50 -7.19 11.58
C ASN A 78 -19.66 -7.79 10.45
N SER A 79 -19.78 -7.21 9.26
CA SER A 79 -18.96 -7.60 8.11
C SER A 79 -17.80 -6.62 7.92
N PRO A 80 -16.56 -7.10 7.75
CA PRO A 80 -15.43 -6.22 7.48
C PRO A 80 -15.59 -5.56 6.11
N VAL A 81 -15.37 -4.25 6.06
CA VAL A 81 -15.44 -3.49 4.81
C VAL A 81 -14.21 -3.82 3.98
N ARG A 82 -14.46 -4.23 2.73
CA ARG A 82 -13.40 -4.51 1.75
C ARG A 82 -13.09 -3.26 0.96
N ILE A 83 -11.84 -2.79 1.02
CA ILE A 83 -11.40 -1.59 0.33
C ILE A 83 -10.33 -1.95 -0.68
N HIS A 84 -10.33 -1.31 -1.84
CA HIS A 84 -9.30 -1.51 -2.85
C HIS A 84 -7.96 -0.93 -2.38
N ALA A 85 -6.86 -1.67 -2.56
CA ALA A 85 -5.52 -1.24 -2.10
C ALA A 85 -5.10 0.15 -2.64
N SER A 86 -5.49 0.49 -3.87
CA SER A 86 -5.16 1.81 -4.44
C SER A 86 -5.90 3.00 -3.78
N LYS A 87 -6.92 2.75 -2.94
CA LYS A 87 -7.66 3.78 -2.19
C LYS A 87 -7.12 4.01 -0.78
N VAL A 88 -6.10 3.25 -0.39
CA VAL A 88 -5.45 3.38 0.92
C VAL A 88 -4.03 3.95 0.80
N LEU A 89 -3.62 4.62 1.86
CA LEU A 89 -2.29 5.15 2.10
C LEU A 89 -1.68 4.38 3.26
N VAL A 90 -0.51 3.78 3.08
CA VAL A 90 0.21 3.10 4.15
C VAL A 90 0.95 4.14 5.00
N THR A 91 0.63 4.21 6.28
CA THR A 91 1.27 5.11 7.24
C THR A 91 2.40 4.43 7.99
N ARG A 92 2.28 3.13 8.28
CA ARG A 92 3.34 2.33 8.92
C ARG A 92 3.48 0.99 8.22
N LEU A 93 4.71 0.63 7.92
CA LEU A 93 5.07 -0.65 7.31
C LEU A 93 5.39 -1.66 8.41
N ASN A 94 4.86 -2.88 8.25
CA ASN A 94 5.30 -4.00 9.05
C ASN A 94 6.63 -4.55 8.49
N LEU A 95 7.65 -4.63 9.35
CA LEU A 95 9.03 -5.06 9.04
C LEU A 95 9.38 -6.42 9.68
N ASP A 96 8.36 -7.20 10.06
CA ASP A 96 8.52 -8.52 10.67
C ASP A 96 9.16 -9.53 9.69
N ASP A 97 8.81 -9.44 8.40
CA ASP A 97 9.39 -10.25 7.33
C ASP A 97 10.84 -9.81 7.00
N LYS A 98 11.82 -10.70 7.26
CA LYS A 98 13.23 -10.48 6.87
C LYS A 98 13.40 -10.15 5.39
N VAL A 99 12.70 -10.87 4.52
CA VAL A 99 12.73 -10.65 3.06
C VAL A 99 12.17 -9.27 2.68
N ARG A 100 11.14 -8.79 3.41
CA ARG A 100 10.55 -7.46 3.15
C ARG A 100 11.50 -6.35 3.56
N ARG A 101 12.19 -6.52 4.70
CA ARG A 101 13.20 -5.59 5.17
C ARG A 101 14.35 -5.48 4.18
N GLU A 102 14.92 -6.61 3.78
CA GLU A 102 16.04 -6.65 2.83
C GLU A 102 15.64 -6.04 1.48
N ALA A 103 14.43 -6.32 0.99
CA ALA A 103 13.92 -5.70 -0.23
C ALA A 103 13.78 -4.18 -0.11
N LEU A 104 13.29 -3.67 1.02
CA LEU A 104 13.16 -2.23 1.27
C LEU A 104 14.54 -1.56 1.40
N GLU A 105 15.49 -2.19 2.08
CA GLU A 105 16.87 -1.71 2.22
C GLU A 105 17.61 -1.70 0.86
N ALA A 106 17.43 -2.74 0.04
CA ALA A 106 17.99 -2.80 -1.32
C ALA A 106 17.41 -1.75 -2.27
N ILE A 107 16.22 -1.25 -1.98
CA ILE A 107 15.63 -0.12 -2.73
C ILE A 107 16.18 1.20 -2.21
N LYS A 108 16.32 1.34 -0.89
CA LYS A 108 16.92 2.51 -0.24
C LYS A 108 18.35 2.74 -0.72
N SER A 109 19.19 1.70 -0.76
CA SER A 109 20.59 1.78 -1.21
C SER A 109 20.72 2.21 -2.68
N ARG A 110 19.83 1.74 -3.55
CA ARG A 110 19.76 2.16 -4.96
C ARG A 110 19.42 3.64 -5.14
N LYS A 111 18.70 4.24 -4.19
CA LYS A 111 18.40 5.68 -4.22
C LYS A 111 19.60 6.49 -3.77
N THR A 112 20.29 6.09 -2.70
CA THR A 112 21.51 6.76 -2.21
C THR A 112 22.58 6.89 -3.29
N GLY A 113 22.83 5.85 -4.08
CA GLY A 113 23.79 5.92 -5.20
C GLY A 113 23.38 6.84 -6.36
N LYS A 114 22.16 7.38 -6.37
CA LYS A 114 21.65 8.28 -7.42
C LYS A 114 21.65 9.76 -7.02
N ILE A 115 21.78 10.06 -5.72
CA ILE A 115 21.72 11.43 -5.19
C ILE A 115 23.06 12.16 -5.36
N GLU A 116 24.17 11.42 -5.39
CA GLU A 116 25.53 11.99 -5.51
C GLU A 116 25.87 12.52 -6.92
N GLY A 117 25.02 12.30 -7.93
CA GLY A 117 25.31 12.65 -9.33
C GLY A 117 24.64 13.91 -9.86
N LYS A 118 24.06 14.80 -9.03
CA LYS A 118 23.22 15.89 -9.56
C LYS A 118 23.27 17.24 -8.84
N VAL A 119 24.36 17.56 -8.16
CA VAL A 119 24.58 18.88 -7.53
C VAL A 119 25.78 19.60 -8.14
N GLU A 120 25.83 19.78 -9.46
CA GLU A 120 26.73 20.77 -10.06
C GLU A 120 26.10 21.30 -11.34
N GLY A 121 25.58 22.52 -11.26
CA GLY A 121 24.89 23.20 -12.36
C GLY A 121 24.22 24.48 -11.91
N GLU A 122 24.86 25.25 -11.01
CA GLU A 122 24.52 26.66 -10.82
C GLU A 122 25.26 27.46 -11.89
N VAL A 123 24.48 27.86 -12.89
CA VAL A 123 24.84 28.89 -13.87
C VAL A 123 24.94 30.23 -13.13
N ASN A 124 26.10 30.87 -13.15
CA ASN A 124 26.23 32.29 -12.80
C ASN A 124 26.35 33.08 -14.10
N GLY A 125 25.42 34.01 -14.30
CA GLY A 125 25.47 35.03 -15.34
C GLY A 125 26.37 36.19 -14.98
#